data_AF-A0A9W8XG68-F1
#
_entry.id   AF-A0A9W8XG68-F1
#
_cell.length_a   1.000
_cell.length_b   1.000
_cell.length_c   1.000
_cell.angle_alpha   90.00
_cell.angle_beta   90.00
_cell.angle_gamma   90.00
#
_symmetry.space_group_name_H-M   'P 1'
#
loop_
_entity.id
_entity.type
_entity.pdbx_description
1 polymer ?
#
loop_
_entity_poly.entity_id
_entity_poly.type
_entity_poly.pdbx_seq_one_letter_code
_entity_poly.pdbx_strand_id
1 'polypeptide(L)'
;MLTKAVYASTLLSALAVAAPAPQVPGYSDADFPVTVSAPTGAPASSFGPDSQINAVVTTPASAPPRRSSDVTGATSHGPFSGTPTTTGAEKAPTTIGTAIAPLPPNPTATYYNADGKLQNPAPIPYTPNGGLGTNGTEPRYMVNSDFDFESIALGLYQEWIELDLFNNGLAVFSEEDFLEAGLTAEDRSYIAFMAIQETGHATLLSNMLGEAAPPQCTYNYPYRTVREFIDFNQKLTRWGESGVWGFINHLDSREVGQLLSQSIATEARQQMSFRQMLGLHPMPVWFETGIPQSWAWSYLAPYISSCPENTTRLAWQNFPALHVVNQANPNRFSPNDTADYEVVGNRTADPARSDIPADESCVNLNTTGYACGPAIAHNRSEPLSFPGKQVNLTWDAPGQAVGPNNSYVTATSAGQPQFVAWVAQLNLTYTPLTITGENSGYTYQPASEVYEGDPAMNGTAFIAITDSDLFLTPFNLSMINPHVVALGLYQAG
;
A
#
# COMPACT_ATOMS: atom_id res chain seq x y z
N MET A 1 -62.91 -13.83 -38.11
CA MET A 1 -63.35 -12.87 -37.08
C MET A 1 -63.42 -13.59 -35.74
N LEU A 2 -62.53 -13.20 -34.82
CA LEU A 2 -62.55 -13.32 -33.35
C LEU A 2 -63.02 -14.62 -32.67
N THR A 3 -62.05 -15.42 -32.21
CA THR A 3 -62.17 -16.29 -31.03
C THR A 3 -61.51 -15.61 -29.83
N LYS A 4 -62.27 -15.47 -28.72
CA LYS A 4 -61.84 -14.91 -27.44
C LYS A 4 -61.08 -15.97 -26.63
N ALA A 5 -59.83 -15.71 -26.31
CA ALA A 5 -59.11 -16.36 -25.22
C ALA A 5 -58.73 -15.28 -24.20
N VAL A 6 -59.33 -15.34 -23.02
CA VAL A 6 -58.98 -14.50 -21.87
C VAL A 6 -57.83 -15.19 -21.16
N TYR A 7 -56.62 -14.64 -21.28
CA TYR A 7 -55.54 -14.97 -20.37
C TYR A 7 -55.75 -14.20 -19.06
N ALA A 8 -56.00 -14.93 -17.98
CA ALA A 8 -55.93 -14.40 -16.63
C ALA A 8 -54.47 -14.17 -16.27
N SER A 9 -54.04 -12.91 -16.30
CA SER A 9 -52.78 -12.46 -15.72
C SER A 9 -52.90 -12.51 -14.19
N THR A 10 -52.30 -13.52 -13.56
CA THR A 10 -52.09 -13.58 -12.12
C THR A 10 -51.08 -12.50 -11.72
N LEU A 11 -51.57 -11.50 -10.99
CA LEU A 11 -50.77 -10.52 -10.26
C LEU A 11 -49.86 -11.25 -9.27
N LEU A 12 -48.56 -11.35 -9.58
CA LEU A 12 -47.54 -11.44 -8.54
C LEU A 12 -47.47 -10.07 -7.87
N SER A 13 -48.25 -9.90 -6.81
CA SER A 13 -48.06 -8.82 -5.85
C SER A 13 -46.67 -8.98 -5.25
N ALA A 14 -45.76 -8.10 -5.66
CA ALA A 14 -44.45 -7.96 -5.05
C ALA A 14 -44.61 -7.76 -3.54
N LEU A 15 -44.11 -8.70 -2.75
CA LEU A 15 -43.71 -8.44 -1.37
C LEU A 15 -42.50 -7.50 -1.45
N ALA A 16 -42.74 -6.21 -1.65
CA ALA A 16 -41.78 -5.19 -1.35
C ALA A 16 -41.59 -5.22 0.17
N VAL A 17 -40.60 -5.97 0.64
CA VAL A 17 -40.11 -5.84 2.00
C VAL A 17 -39.67 -4.39 2.12
N ALA A 18 -40.38 -3.61 2.95
CA ALA A 18 -39.99 -2.24 3.22
C ALA A 18 -38.54 -2.25 3.73
N ALA A 19 -37.71 -1.39 3.15
CA ALA A 19 -36.36 -1.18 3.69
C ALA A 19 -36.49 -0.89 5.20
N PRO A 20 -35.63 -1.47 6.04
CA PRO A 20 -35.66 -1.20 7.47
C PRO A 20 -35.59 0.31 7.71
N ALA A 21 -36.56 0.85 8.46
CA ALA A 21 -36.55 2.25 8.84
C ALA A 21 -35.30 2.54 9.70
N PRO A 22 -34.65 3.71 9.56
CA PRO A 22 -33.59 4.12 10.47
C PRO A 22 -34.09 4.00 11.91
N GLN A 23 -33.33 3.32 12.77
CA GLN A 23 -33.75 3.04 14.15
C GLN A 23 -33.85 4.32 15.01
N VAL A 24 -33.26 5.43 14.56
CA VAL A 24 -33.34 6.75 15.20
C VAL A 24 -33.46 7.87 14.15
N PRO A 25 -34.24 8.95 14.40
CA PRO A 25 -34.36 10.13 13.53
C PRO A 25 -33.08 10.99 13.41
N GLY A 26 -31.98 10.55 14.00
CA GLY A 26 -30.70 11.23 14.17
C GLY A 26 -29.91 10.57 15.30
N TYR A 27 -28.60 10.77 15.33
CA TYR A 27 -27.69 10.13 16.29
C TYR A 27 -27.69 10.85 17.65
N SER A 28 -28.77 10.70 18.44
CA SER A 28 -28.85 11.30 19.78
C SER A 28 -28.33 10.41 20.90
N ASP A 29 -28.01 9.16 20.61
CA ASP A 29 -27.70 8.17 21.64
C ASP A 29 -26.25 8.28 22.09
N ALA A 30 -26.11 8.58 23.38
CA ALA A 30 -24.88 8.37 24.16
C ALA A 30 -24.41 6.90 24.13
N ASP A 31 -25.24 5.98 23.62
CA ASP A 31 -25.01 4.54 23.51
C ASP A 31 -24.72 4.10 22.06
N PHE A 32 -23.74 4.72 21.38
CA PHE A 32 -23.29 4.18 20.07
C PHE A 32 -22.65 2.82 20.29
N PRO A 33 -23.24 1.73 19.77
CA PRO A 33 -22.69 0.39 20.01
C PRO A 33 -21.40 0.14 19.22
N VAL A 34 -21.00 1.07 18.35
CA VAL A 34 -19.76 0.98 17.58
C VAL A 34 -18.86 2.14 17.99
N THR A 35 -18.30 2.05 19.20
CA THR A 35 -16.93 2.56 19.32
C THR A 35 -16.12 1.71 18.36
N VAL A 36 -15.80 2.24 17.18
CA VAL A 36 -14.64 1.77 16.43
C VAL A 36 -13.46 2.12 17.33
N SER A 37 -13.24 1.33 18.37
CA SER A 37 -12.04 1.47 19.17
C SER A 37 -10.94 1.02 18.24
N ALA A 38 -10.14 1.99 17.75
CA ALA A 38 -8.75 1.68 17.48
C ALA A 38 -8.25 0.87 18.69
N PRO A 39 -7.56 -0.26 18.51
CA PRO A 39 -7.17 -1.12 19.62
C PRO A 39 -6.49 -0.26 20.71
N THR A 40 -7.20 -0.03 21.81
CA THR A 40 -6.81 0.91 22.88
C THR A 40 -5.84 0.28 23.88
N GLY A 41 -5.05 -0.69 23.43
CA GLY A 41 -3.91 -1.18 24.18
C GLY A 41 -2.73 -0.23 23.99
N ALA A 42 -1.87 -0.09 25.01
CA ALA A 42 -0.52 0.38 24.74
C ALA A 42 0.06 -0.53 23.64
N PRO A 43 0.80 0.02 22.64
CA PRO A 43 1.51 -0.80 21.67
C PRO A 43 2.22 -1.92 22.41
N ALA A 44 2.06 -3.16 21.93
CA ALA A 44 2.75 -4.28 22.54
C ALA A 44 4.24 -3.91 22.63
N SER A 45 4.84 -4.13 23.80
CA SER A 45 6.28 -3.89 24.02
C SER A 45 7.02 -5.19 24.30
N SER A 46 6.29 -6.32 24.30
CA SER A 46 6.79 -7.70 24.38
C SER A 46 5.68 -8.65 23.92
N PHE A 47 6.04 -9.88 23.51
CA PHE A 47 5.08 -10.98 23.32
C PHE A 47 4.65 -11.64 24.66
N GLY A 48 4.94 -11.01 25.81
CA GLY A 48 4.72 -11.59 27.14
C GLY A 48 5.99 -12.22 27.73
N PRO A 49 5.90 -12.83 28.94
CA PRO A 49 7.05 -13.31 29.71
C PRO A 49 7.79 -14.49 29.06
N ASP A 50 7.15 -15.22 28.13
CA ASP A 50 7.72 -16.36 27.41
C ASP A 50 8.23 -15.96 26.00
N SER A 51 8.36 -14.66 25.73
CA SER A 51 8.87 -14.19 24.44
C SER A 51 10.29 -14.67 24.19
N GLN A 52 10.52 -15.27 23.02
CA GLN A 52 11.85 -15.73 22.60
C GLN A 52 12.62 -14.63 21.87
N ILE A 53 11.92 -13.56 21.48
CA ILE A 53 12.46 -12.45 20.72
C ILE A 53 12.81 -11.32 21.67
N ASN A 54 14.07 -10.91 21.67
CA ASN A 54 14.51 -9.75 22.43
C ASN A 54 13.69 -8.52 22.07
N ALA A 55 13.35 -7.71 23.07
CA ALA A 55 12.65 -6.45 22.86
C ALA A 55 13.16 -5.38 23.82
N VAL A 56 13.04 -4.13 23.39
CA VAL A 56 13.33 -2.95 24.21
C VAL A 56 12.08 -2.09 24.33
N VAL A 57 11.90 -1.45 25.49
CA VAL A 57 10.83 -0.48 25.64
C VAL A 57 11.12 0.72 24.75
N THR A 58 10.17 1.05 23.89
CA THR A 58 10.24 2.20 23.00
C THR A 58 9.10 3.15 23.32
N THR A 59 9.33 4.44 23.12
CA THR A 59 8.30 5.47 23.26
C THR A 59 8.22 6.23 21.94
N PRO A 60 7.01 6.44 21.38
CA PRO A 60 6.85 7.31 20.23
C PRO A 60 7.46 8.68 20.51
N ALA A 61 8.11 9.26 19.49
CA ALA A 61 8.36 10.69 19.49
C ALA A 61 7.02 11.43 19.45
N SER A 62 6.99 12.71 19.86
CA SER A 62 5.77 13.51 19.81
C SER A 62 5.17 13.52 18.40
N ALA A 63 4.04 12.84 18.22
CA ALA A 63 3.32 12.84 16.96
C ALA A 63 2.55 14.17 16.76
N PRO A 64 2.23 14.56 15.52
CA PRO A 64 1.32 15.67 15.28
C PRO A 64 -0.07 15.37 15.88
N PRO A 65 -0.71 16.34 16.57
CA PRO A 65 -1.97 16.11 17.25
C PRO A 65 -3.10 15.89 16.24
N ARG A 66 -3.96 14.90 16.52
CA ARG A 66 -5.17 14.67 15.72
C ARG A 66 -6.18 15.78 15.96
N ARG A 67 -6.68 16.41 14.89
CA ARG A 67 -7.68 17.49 14.99
C ARG A 67 -9.10 17.00 15.27
N SER A 68 -9.45 15.81 14.80
CA SER A 68 -10.75 15.18 15.05
C SER A 68 -10.76 14.49 16.41
N SER A 69 -11.81 14.71 17.20
CA SER A 69 -12.06 13.90 18.41
C SER A 69 -12.60 12.53 18.02
N ASP A 70 -12.39 11.53 18.87
CA ASP A 70 -13.15 10.28 18.76
C ASP A 70 -14.65 10.58 18.89
N VAL A 71 -15.47 9.77 18.22
CA VAL A 71 -16.92 9.91 18.29
C VAL A 71 -17.41 9.35 19.63
N THR A 72 -17.33 10.16 20.68
CA THR A 72 -17.72 9.78 22.06
C THR A 72 -19.01 10.46 22.54
N GLY A 73 -19.80 11.05 21.64
CA GLY A 73 -21.03 11.77 21.99
C GLY A 73 -21.95 12.08 20.80
N ALA A 74 -23.11 12.67 21.11
CA ALA A 74 -24.13 13.00 20.11
C ALA A 74 -23.59 14.02 19.09
N THR A 75 -23.72 13.69 17.81
CA THR A 75 -23.46 14.62 16.70
C THR A 75 -24.81 15.05 16.11
N SER A 76 -24.98 16.31 15.74
CA SER A 76 -26.23 16.78 15.14
C SER A 76 -26.18 16.64 13.62
N HIS A 77 -27.19 15.96 13.08
CA HIS A 77 -27.41 15.85 11.64
C HIS A 77 -28.72 16.57 11.30
N GLY A 78 -28.67 17.51 10.36
CA GLY A 78 -29.83 18.27 9.91
C GLY A 78 -29.45 19.63 9.34
N PRO A 79 -30.37 20.29 8.61
CA PRO A 79 -30.15 21.68 8.19
C PRO A 79 -29.98 22.56 9.43
N PHE A 80 -29.04 23.50 9.36
CA PHE A 80 -28.88 24.52 10.38
C PHE A 80 -30.20 25.27 10.61
N SER A 81 -30.73 25.24 11.83
CA SER A 81 -32.03 25.83 12.21
C SER A 81 -31.88 27.16 12.98
N GLY A 82 -30.84 27.93 12.68
CA GLY A 82 -30.59 29.24 13.28
C GLY A 82 -30.52 30.38 12.24
N THR A 83 -30.35 31.60 12.72
CA THR A 83 -30.02 32.77 11.89
C THR A 83 -28.49 32.91 11.82
N PRO A 84 -27.86 32.98 10.64
CA PRO A 84 -26.44 33.27 10.51
C PRO A 84 -26.10 34.56 11.27
N THR A 85 -25.13 34.51 12.17
CA THR A 85 -24.77 35.65 13.02
C THR A 85 -23.73 36.58 12.37
N THR A 86 -23.19 36.19 11.21
CA THR A 86 -22.16 36.95 10.48
C THR A 86 -22.43 36.92 8.98
N THR A 87 -21.95 37.93 8.26
CA THR A 87 -21.99 38.00 6.79
C THR A 87 -20.56 38.26 6.29
N GLY A 88 -20.00 37.31 5.55
CA GLY A 88 -18.60 37.34 5.08
C GLY A 88 -17.67 36.44 5.90
N ALA A 89 -16.42 36.28 5.43
CA ALA A 89 -15.39 35.50 6.10
C ALA A 89 -14.80 36.25 7.32
N GLU A 90 -14.04 35.51 8.15
CA GLU A 90 -13.35 36.01 9.34
C GLU A 90 -12.41 37.21 9.02
N LYS A 91 -12.30 38.17 9.97
CA LYS A 91 -11.41 39.35 9.87
C LYS A 91 -10.59 39.49 11.14
N ALA A 92 -9.29 39.79 11.01
CA ALA A 92 -8.38 39.98 12.13
C ALA A 92 -8.72 41.24 12.98
N PRO A 93 -8.29 41.34 14.27
CA PRO A 93 -8.60 42.47 15.16
C PRO A 93 -8.05 43.82 14.70
N THR A 94 -6.97 43.82 13.92
CA THR A 94 -6.38 45.01 13.27
C THR A 94 -5.53 44.58 12.06
N THR A 95 -5.51 45.41 11.02
CA THR A 95 -4.66 45.24 9.83
C THR A 95 -3.51 46.24 9.91
N ILE A 96 -2.26 45.75 10.03
CA ILE A 96 -1.08 46.57 10.37
C ILE A 96 -0.26 46.99 9.12
N GLY A 97 -0.72 46.65 7.93
CA GLY A 97 -0.09 47.04 6.66
C GLY A 97 -0.95 46.64 5.47
N THR A 98 -0.81 47.34 4.36
CA THR A 98 -1.50 47.01 3.10
C THR A 98 -0.73 46.00 2.25
N ALA A 99 0.55 45.76 2.55
CA ALA A 99 1.40 44.75 1.94
C ALA A 99 2.63 44.42 2.84
N ILE A 100 3.16 43.20 2.72
CA ILE A 100 4.46 42.77 3.26
C ILE A 100 5.50 42.91 2.14
N ALA A 101 6.68 43.46 2.40
CA ALA A 101 7.75 43.56 1.40
C ALA A 101 8.33 42.15 1.11
N PRO A 102 8.27 41.63 -0.14
CA PRO A 102 8.68 40.25 -0.43
C PRO A 102 10.16 40.07 -0.80
N LEU A 103 10.70 38.91 -0.40
CA LEU A 103 11.71 38.14 -1.16
C LEU A 103 10.98 37.24 -2.19
N PRO A 104 11.59 36.84 -3.32
CA PRO A 104 10.87 36.26 -4.47
C PRO A 104 10.37 34.81 -4.27
N PRO A 105 9.08 34.51 -4.53
CA PRO A 105 8.50 33.15 -4.56
C PRO A 105 8.70 32.41 -5.90
N ASN A 106 8.51 31.08 -5.89
CA ASN A 106 8.42 30.24 -7.09
C ASN A 106 7.30 30.76 -8.04
N PRO A 107 7.57 31.00 -9.34
CA PRO A 107 6.64 31.65 -10.27
C PRO A 107 5.23 31.07 -10.39
N THR A 108 4.99 29.81 -10.01
CA THR A 108 3.67 29.15 -10.12
C THR A 108 2.89 29.06 -8.80
N ALA A 109 3.44 29.52 -7.68
CA ALA A 109 2.85 29.37 -6.34
C ALA A 109 2.16 30.64 -5.78
N THR A 110 1.66 31.54 -6.65
CA THR A 110 1.16 32.87 -6.25
C THR A 110 -0.36 33.05 -6.32
N TYR A 111 -1.13 31.97 -6.52
CA TYR A 111 -2.59 32.05 -6.57
C TYR A 111 -3.19 32.12 -5.16
N TYR A 112 -3.83 33.25 -4.82
CA TYR A 112 -4.56 33.45 -3.58
C TYR A 112 -5.91 34.12 -3.87
N ASN A 113 -7.02 33.42 -3.61
CA ASN A 113 -8.37 33.89 -3.90
C ASN A 113 -9.12 34.28 -2.62
N ALA A 114 -8.81 35.47 -2.10
CA ALA A 114 -9.23 35.91 -0.77
C ALA A 114 -10.75 36.17 -0.61
N ASP A 115 -11.47 36.44 -1.70
CA ASP A 115 -12.89 36.82 -1.65
C ASP A 115 -13.85 35.68 -2.05
N GLY A 116 -13.31 34.51 -2.41
CA GLY A 116 -14.08 33.34 -2.87
C GLY A 116 -14.82 33.55 -4.19
N LYS A 117 -14.47 34.59 -4.97
CA LYS A 117 -15.10 34.91 -6.26
C LYS A 117 -14.18 34.55 -7.43
N LEU A 118 -14.75 34.50 -8.62
CA LEU A 118 -13.96 34.35 -9.84
C LEU A 118 -13.15 35.63 -10.08
N GLN A 119 -11.82 35.52 -9.97
CA GLN A 119 -10.88 36.62 -10.21
C GLN A 119 -10.60 36.86 -11.69
N ASN A 120 -10.93 35.89 -12.55
CA ASN A 120 -10.67 35.92 -13.99
C ASN A 120 -11.95 35.55 -14.76
N PRO A 121 -12.14 36.05 -16.00
CA PRO A 121 -13.27 35.67 -16.84
C PRO A 121 -13.34 34.16 -17.03
N ALA A 122 -14.51 33.58 -16.74
CA ALA A 122 -14.78 32.18 -17.03
C ALA A 122 -14.72 31.95 -18.56
N PRO A 123 -13.92 30.99 -19.07
CA PRO A 123 -13.88 30.71 -20.51
C PRO A 123 -15.24 30.29 -21.08
N ILE A 124 -16.07 29.61 -20.27
CA ILE A 124 -17.46 29.23 -20.59
C ILE A 124 -18.33 29.28 -19.32
N PRO A 125 -19.68 29.21 -19.41
CA PRO A 125 -20.54 29.17 -18.23
C PRO A 125 -20.15 28.06 -17.24
N TYR A 126 -20.20 28.38 -15.95
CA TYR A 126 -19.89 27.46 -14.84
C TYR A 126 -18.47 26.87 -14.81
N THR A 127 -17.53 27.41 -15.60
CA THR A 127 -16.13 26.94 -15.63
C THR A 127 -15.18 28.08 -15.23
N PRO A 128 -14.60 28.07 -14.02
CA PRO A 128 -13.57 29.02 -13.61
C PRO A 128 -12.33 28.96 -14.53
N ASN A 129 -11.68 30.10 -14.75
CA ASN A 129 -10.40 30.13 -15.48
C ASN A 129 -9.26 29.57 -14.62
N GLY A 130 -8.37 28.78 -15.23
CA GLY A 130 -7.23 28.14 -14.58
C GLY A 130 -7.36 26.62 -14.55
N GLY A 131 -6.42 25.96 -13.88
CA GLY A 131 -6.18 24.53 -14.05
C GLY A 131 -5.24 24.26 -15.22
N LEU A 132 -4.32 23.33 -15.06
CA LEU A 132 -3.46 22.88 -16.15
C LEU A 132 -4.26 21.89 -17.02
N GLY A 133 -4.20 22.04 -18.35
CA GLY A 133 -4.91 21.17 -19.30
C GLY A 133 -6.42 21.43 -19.46
N THR A 134 -6.96 22.50 -18.85
CA THR A 134 -8.41 22.81 -18.87
C THR A 134 -8.81 23.88 -19.88
N ASN A 135 -7.87 24.41 -20.67
CA ASN A 135 -8.08 25.50 -21.62
C ASN A 135 -8.67 25.06 -22.97
N GLY A 136 -9.13 23.81 -23.08
CA GLY A 136 -9.63 23.22 -24.33
C GLY A 136 -8.56 22.62 -25.22
N THR A 137 -7.29 22.60 -24.80
CA THR A 137 -6.26 21.79 -25.45
C THR A 137 -6.64 20.32 -25.34
N GLU A 138 -6.56 19.58 -26.45
CA GLU A 138 -6.85 18.15 -26.47
C GLU A 138 -5.83 17.40 -25.59
N PRO A 139 -6.28 16.59 -24.61
CA PRO A 139 -5.37 15.86 -23.74
C PRO A 139 -4.64 14.76 -24.51
N ARG A 140 -3.33 14.66 -24.30
CA ARG A 140 -2.48 13.60 -24.86
C ARG A 140 -2.06 12.63 -23.75
N TYR A 141 -2.68 11.46 -23.72
CA TYR A 141 -2.40 10.40 -22.74
C TYR A 141 -1.18 9.56 -23.14
N MET A 142 -0.02 10.20 -23.24
CA MET A 142 1.25 9.55 -23.52
C MET A 142 2.35 10.17 -22.65
N VAL A 143 3.44 9.44 -22.47
CA VAL A 143 4.62 9.92 -21.76
C VAL A 143 5.22 11.16 -22.44
N ASN A 144 5.77 12.09 -21.64
CA ASN A 144 6.30 13.37 -22.12
C ASN A 144 7.82 13.53 -21.92
N SER A 145 8.47 12.63 -21.19
CA SER A 145 9.91 12.65 -20.93
C SER A 145 10.48 11.25 -20.72
N ASP A 146 11.81 11.15 -20.65
CA ASP A 146 12.50 9.88 -20.33
C ASP A 146 12.13 9.40 -18.91
N PHE A 147 11.92 10.33 -17.97
CA PHE A 147 11.47 9.99 -16.62
C PHE A 147 10.06 9.39 -16.64
N ASP A 148 9.13 9.99 -17.39
CA ASP A 148 7.80 9.43 -17.60
C ASP A 148 7.88 8.05 -18.26
N PHE A 149 8.67 7.93 -19.33
CA PHE A 149 8.83 6.67 -20.07
C PHE A 149 9.34 5.55 -19.16
N GLU A 150 10.45 5.76 -18.45
CA GLU A 150 11.04 4.73 -17.58
C GLU A 150 10.14 4.39 -16.38
N SER A 151 9.37 5.36 -15.87
CA SER A 151 8.45 5.13 -14.75
C SER A 151 7.22 4.33 -15.19
N ILE A 152 6.62 4.67 -16.34
CA ILE A 152 5.47 3.94 -16.88
C ILE A 152 5.89 2.59 -17.44
N ALA A 153 7.10 2.45 -18.00
CA ALA A 153 7.64 1.16 -18.40
C ALA A 153 7.83 0.24 -17.19
N LEU A 154 8.34 0.74 -16.06
CA LEU A 154 8.37 0.00 -14.80
C LEU A 154 6.97 -0.41 -14.33
N GLY A 155 6.01 0.52 -14.38
CA GLY A 155 4.59 0.21 -14.13
C GLY A 155 4.11 -0.94 -15.01
N LEU A 156 4.40 -0.93 -16.32
CA LEU A 156 3.97 -1.99 -17.22
C LEU A 156 4.59 -3.36 -16.89
N TYR A 157 5.84 -3.39 -16.41
CA TYR A 157 6.42 -4.63 -15.87
C TYR A 157 5.65 -5.15 -14.65
N GLN A 158 5.13 -4.26 -13.80
CA GLN A 158 4.28 -4.63 -12.67
C GLN A 158 2.94 -5.21 -13.16
N GLU A 159 2.27 -4.55 -14.10
CA GLU A 159 1.01 -5.07 -14.67
C GLU A 159 1.18 -6.46 -15.29
N TRP A 160 2.31 -6.68 -15.97
CA TRP A 160 2.57 -7.97 -16.62
C TRP A 160 2.82 -9.10 -15.66
N ILE A 161 3.48 -8.84 -14.53
CA ILE A 161 3.74 -9.86 -13.51
C ILE A 161 2.47 -10.13 -12.69
N GLU A 162 1.65 -9.13 -12.39
CA GLU A 162 0.37 -9.32 -11.70
C GLU A 162 -0.62 -10.10 -12.55
N LEU A 163 -0.77 -9.72 -13.82
CA LEU A 163 -1.60 -10.45 -14.78
C LEU A 163 -1.20 -11.92 -14.86
N ASP A 164 0.09 -12.21 -15.01
CA ASP A 164 0.58 -13.59 -15.09
C ASP A 164 0.41 -14.32 -13.75
N LEU A 165 0.80 -13.71 -12.64
CA LEU A 165 0.74 -14.29 -11.30
C LEU A 165 -0.69 -14.71 -10.93
N PHE A 166 -1.68 -13.84 -11.13
CA PHE A 166 -3.06 -14.12 -10.76
C PHE A 166 -3.61 -15.30 -11.58
N ASN A 167 -3.31 -15.34 -12.88
CA ASN A 167 -3.67 -16.47 -13.73
C ASN A 167 -2.88 -17.74 -13.39
N ASN A 168 -1.60 -17.62 -13.03
CA ASN A 168 -0.73 -18.74 -12.70
C ASN A 168 -1.25 -19.48 -11.46
N GLY A 169 -1.57 -18.77 -10.37
CA GLY A 169 -2.11 -19.40 -9.17
C GLY A 169 -3.42 -20.14 -9.43
N LEU A 170 -4.32 -19.57 -10.23
CA LEU A 170 -5.58 -20.21 -10.62
C LEU A 170 -5.39 -21.44 -11.51
N ALA A 171 -4.32 -21.48 -12.31
CA ALA A 171 -3.99 -22.60 -13.19
C ALA A 171 -3.22 -23.72 -12.50
N VAL A 172 -2.37 -23.37 -11.52
CA VAL A 172 -1.51 -24.32 -10.79
C VAL A 172 -2.29 -25.05 -9.70
N PHE A 173 -3.17 -24.36 -8.97
CA PHE A 173 -3.90 -24.94 -7.84
C PHE A 173 -5.33 -25.36 -8.22
N SER A 174 -5.72 -26.53 -7.75
CA SER A 174 -7.07 -27.07 -7.92
C SER A 174 -8.08 -26.36 -7.01
N GLU A 175 -9.37 -26.56 -7.26
CA GLU A 175 -10.42 -26.02 -6.39
C GLU A 175 -10.31 -26.55 -4.95
N GLU A 176 -9.88 -27.82 -4.80
CA GLU A 176 -9.67 -28.44 -3.50
C GLU A 176 -8.51 -27.77 -2.75
N ASP A 177 -7.39 -27.47 -3.42
CA ASP A 177 -6.26 -26.77 -2.79
C ASP A 177 -6.67 -25.39 -2.24
N PHE A 178 -7.56 -24.68 -2.95
CA PHE A 178 -8.12 -23.42 -2.46
C PHE A 178 -9.05 -23.64 -1.26
N LEU A 179 -9.93 -24.65 -1.32
CA LEU A 179 -10.84 -24.98 -0.21
C LEU A 179 -10.06 -25.38 1.05
N GLU A 180 -8.96 -26.14 0.91
CA GLU A 180 -8.05 -26.48 2.01
C GLU A 180 -7.38 -25.24 2.64
N ALA A 181 -7.15 -24.19 1.84
CA ALA A 181 -6.67 -22.89 2.34
C ALA A 181 -7.78 -22.00 2.94
N GLY A 182 -9.03 -22.48 2.93
CA GLY A 182 -10.21 -21.75 3.41
C GLY A 182 -10.83 -20.81 2.38
N LEU A 183 -10.40 -20.88 1.12
CA LEU A 183 -10.86 -20.03 0.02
C LEU A 183 -11.84 -20.77 -0.87
N THR A 184 -12.97 -20.15 -1.15
CA THR A 184 -14.09 -20.75 -1.88
C THR A 184 -14.01 -20.45 -3.39
N ALA A 185 -14.98 -20.99 -4.14
CA ALA A 185 -15.14 -20.66 -5.55
C ALA A 185 -15.35 -19.15 -5.79
N GLU A 186 -15.96 -18.42 -4.84
CA GLU A 186 -16.13 -16.97 -4.95
C GLU A 186 -14.79 -16.24 -4.83
N ASP A 187 -13.91 -16.69 -3.94
CA ASP A 187 -12.56 -16.11 -3.80
C ASP A 187 -11.72 -16.33 -5.06
N ARG A 188 -11.80 -17.53 -5.65
CA ARG A 188 -11.16 -17.83 -6.95
C ARG A 188 -11.73 -16.99 -8.09
N SER A 189 -13.06 -16.82 -8.13
CA SER A 189 -13.74 -15.96 -9.10
C SER A 189 -13.29 -14.50 -8.96
N TYR A 190 -13.09 -14.05 -7.72
CA TYR A 190 -12.61 -12.70 -7.44
C TYR A 190 -11.16 -12.50 -7.90
N ILE A 191 -10.26 -13.47 -7.64
CA ILE A 191 -8.88 -13.45 -8.17
C ILE A 191 -8.88 -13.45 -9.71
N ALA A 192 -9.76 -14.24 -10.34
CA ALA A 192 -9.90 -14.25 -11.80
C ALA A 192 -10.37 -12.89 -12.33
N PHE A 193 -11.26 -12.20 -11.61
CA PHE A 193 -11.68 -10.85 -11.94
C PHE A 193 -10.55 -9.83 -11.79
N MET A 194 -9.74 -9.92 -10.73
CA MET A 194 -8.53 -9.10 -10.59
C MET A 194 -7.57 -9.31 -11.77
N ALA A 195 -7.38 -10.56 -12.22
CA ALA A 195 -6.58 -10.83 -13.43
C ALA A 195 -7.15 -10.15 -14.69
N ILE A 196 -8.48 -10.05 -14.83
CA ILE A 196 -9.10 -9.29 -15.93
C ILE A 196 -8.82 -7.79 -15.78
N GLN A 197 -8.81 -7.24 -14.58
CA GLN A 197 -8.44 -5.84 -14.35
C GLN A 197 -7.01 -5.56 -14.83
N GLU A 198 -6.06 -6.46 -14.55
CA GLU A 198 -4.68 -6.31 -15.03
C GLU A 198 -4.54 -6.33 -16.55
N THR A 199 -5.45 -6.99 -17.28
CA THR A 199 -5.45 -6.85 -18.75
C THR A 199 -5.75 -5.42 -19.18
N GLY A 200 -6.63 -4.72 -18.45
CA GLY A 200 -6.98 -3.33 -18.67
C GLY A 200 -5.84 -2.38 -18.31
N HIS A 201 -5.20 -2.60 -17.16
CA HIS A 201 -4.06 -1.79 -16.71
C HIS A 201 -2.85 -1.96 -17.64
N ALA A 202 -2.48 -3.20 -17.98
CA ALA A 202 -1.40 -3.46 -18.92
C ALA A 202 -1.67 -2.84 -20.30
N THR A 203 -2.91 -2.90 -20.78
CA THR A 203 -3.33 -2.23 -22.02
C THR A 203 -3.21 -0.71 -21.92
N LEU A 204 -3.65 -0.14 -20.81
CA LEU A 204 -3.58 1.30 -20.54
C LEU A 204 -2.12 1.80 -20.60
N LEU A 205 -1.22 1.16 -19.86
CA LEU A 205 0.19 1.56 -19.81
C LEU A 205 0.91 1.28 -21.14
N SER A 206 0.59 0.18 -21.82
CA SER A 206 1.09 -0.09 -23.17
C SER A 206 0.72 1.04 -24.15
N ASN A 207 -0.53 1.52 -24.10
CA ASN A 207 -0.98 2.61 -24.97
C ASN A 207 -0.27 3.94 -24.67
N MET A 208 0.08 4.21 -23.41
CA MET A 208 0.81 5.44 -23.01
C MET A 208 2.26 5.44 -23.51
N LEU A 209 2.87 4.25 -23.63
CA LEU A 209 4.25 4.04 -24.08
C LEU A 209 4.36 3.87 -25.60
N GLY A 210 3.30 3.41 -26.26
CA GLY A 210 3.26 3.19 -27.70
C GLY A 210 4.10 1.99 -28.15
N GLU A 211 4.74 2.08 -29.31
CA GLU A 211 5.47 0.97 -29.95
C GLU A 211 6.67 0.46 -29.13
N ALA A 212 7.15 1.26 -28.17
CA ALA A 212 8.27 0.92 -27.30
C ALA A 212 7.85 0.28 -25.97
N ALA A 213 6.55 0.00 -25.78
CA ALA A 213 6.04 -0.67 -24.59
C ALA A 213 6.74 -2.03 -24.39
N PRO A 214 7.31 -2.32 -23.20
CA PRO A 214 7.94 -3.61 -22.94
C PRO A 214 6.90 -4.74 -23.03
N PRO A 215 7.22 -5.86 -23.70
CA PRO A 215 6.33 -7.01 -23.77
C PRO A 215 6.29 -7.77 -22.44
N GLN A 216 5.25 -8.60 -22.26
CA GLN A 216 5.18 -9.54 -21.15
C GLN A 216 6.36 -10.51 -21.17
N CYS A 217 6.92 -10.79 -20.00
CA CYS A 217 8.04 -11.69 -19.80
C CYS A 217 7.60 -13.05 -19.25
N THR A 218 8.55 -13.93 -18.97
CA THR A 218 8.33 -15.16 -18.22
C THR A 218 8.84 -15.01 -16.79
N TYR A 219 8.16 -15.64 -15.85
CA TYR A 219 8.38 -15.41 -14.43
C TYR A 219 8.74 -16.69 -13.68
N ASN A 220 9.25 -16.55 -12.46
CA ASN A 220 9.58 -17.66 -11.56
C ASN A 220 9.17 -17.34 -10.12
N TYR A 221 8.01 -17.88 -9.71
CA TYR A 221 7.40 -17.56 -8.44
C TYR A 221 7.76 -18.53 -7.30
N PRO A 222 7.90 -18.03 -6.05
CA PRO A 222 8.37 -18.78 -4.88
C PRO A 222 7.26 -19.44 -4.04
N TYR A 223 6.28 -20.13 -4.63
CA TYR A 223 5.21 -20.76 -3.83
C TYR A 223 4.92 -22.21 -4.23
N ARG A 224 4.45 -22.98 -3.26
CA ARG A 224 4.07 -24.40 -3.39
C ARG A 224 2.64 -24.65 -2.94
N THR A 225 2.04 -23.73 -2.19
CA THR A 225 0.67 -23.84 -1.67
C THR A 225 -0.14 -22.59 -1.99
N VAL A 226 -1.46 -22.68 -1.89
CA VAL A 226 -2.35 -21.52 -2.05
C VAL A 226 -2.05 -20.43 -1.03
N ARG A 227 -1.71 -20.77 0.21
CA ARG A 227 -1.37 -19.75 1.23
C ARG A 227 -0.06 -19.03 0.93
N GLU A 228 0.97 -19.74 0.46
CA GLU A 228 2.21 -19.13 -0.01
C GLU A 228 1.96 -18.23 -1.23
N PHE A 229 1.08 -18.66 -2.15
CA PHE A 229 0.64 -17.84 -3.29
C PHE A 229 -0.04 -16.55 -2.82
N ILE A 230 -1.03 -16.62 -1.91
CA ILE A 230 -1.73 -15.42 -1.40
C ILE A 230 -0.79 -14.48 -0.63
N ASP A 231 0.14 -15.01 0.17
CA ASP A 231 1.14 -14.16 0.85
C ASP A 231 2.09 -13.49 -0.15
N PHE A 232 2.49 -14.19 -1.21
CA PHE A 232 3.29 -13.55 -2.27
C PHE A 232 2.51 -12.44 -2.97
N ASN A 233 1.23 -12.66 -3.30
CA ASN A 233 0.38 -11.64 -3.93
C ASN A 233 0.23 -10.37 -3.07
N GLN A 234 -0.03 -10.50 -1.75
CA GLN A 234 -0.18 -9.30 -0.91
C GLN A 234 1.12 -8.51 -0.78
N LYS A 235 2.30 -9.16 -0.85
CA LYS A 235 3.58 -8.44 -0.90
C LYS A 235 3.76 -7.80 -2.28
N LEU A 236 3.49 -8.55 -3.35
CA LEU A 236 3.72 -8.10 -4.72
C LEU A 236 2.91 -6.88 -5.11
N THR A 237 1.61 -6.94 -4.83
CA THR A 237 0.70 -5.80 -5.03
C THR A 237 1.08 -4.62 -4.14
N ARG A 238 1.70 -4.85 -2.96
CA ARG A 238 2.17 -3.77 -2.08
C ARG A 238 3.33 -2.97 -2.70
N TRP A 239 4.36 -3.62 -3.24
CA TRP A 239 5.46 -2.85 -3.87
C TRP A 239 5.06 -2.31 -5.24
N GLY A 240 4.16 -2.99 -5.95
CA GLY A 240 3.56 -2.50 -7.18
C GLY A 240 2.88 -1.17 -6.96
N GLU A 241 1.91 -1.14 -6.04
CA GLU A 241 1.15 0.07 -5.79
C GLU A 241 2.06 1.21 -5.30
N SER A 242 3.00 0.87 -4.40
CA SER A 242 3.83 1.84 -3.71
C SER A 242 4.83 2.49 -4.68
N GLY A 243 5.29 1.74 -5.70
CA GLY A 243 6.15 2.27 -6.75
C GLY A 243 5.48 3.41 -7.49
N VAL A 244 4.23 3.21 -7.92
CA VAL A 244 3.44 4.24 -8.62
C VAL A 244 3.14 5.43 -7.72
N TRP A 245 2.68 5.20 -6.49
CA TRP A 245 2.44 6.29 -5.53
C TRP A 245 3.68 7.16 -5.32
N GLY A 246 4.88 6.56 -5.37
CA GLY A 246 6.16 7.25 -5.25
C GLY A 246 6.53 8.15 -6.42
N PHE A 247 6.14 7.82 -7.66
CA PHE A 247 6.54 8.61 -8.84
C PHE A 247 5.42 9.43 -9.49
N ILE A 248 4.14 9.12 -9.23
CA ILE A 248 3.02 9.67 -10.01
C ILE A 248 2.95 11.20 -10.02
N ASN A 249 3.30 11.83 -8.91
CA ASN A 249 3.32 13.30 -8.77
C ASN A 249 4.58 13.95 -9.35
N HIS A 250 5.53 13.16 -9.85
CA HIS A 250 6.75 13.60 -10.51
C HIS A 250 6.69 13.51 -12.04
N LEU A 251 5.61 12.93 -12.59
CA LEU A 251 5.42 12.83 -14.03
C LEU A 251 5.26 14.22 -14.66
N ASP A 252 5.92 14.43 -15.80
CA ASP A 252 5.70 15.59 -16.66
C ASP A 252 4.31 15.51 -17.33
N SER A 253 3.87 14.29 -17.67
CA SER A 253 2.54 14.00 -18.21
C SER A 253 1.48 13.86 -17.12
N ARG A 254 0.73 14.94 -16.89
CA ARG A 254 -0.35 14.98 -15.91
C ARG A 254 -1.55 14.14 -16.35
N GLU A 255 -1.79 14.08 -17.65
CA GLU A 255 -2.83 13.27 -18.29
C GLU A 255 -2.59 11.78 -18.02
N VAL A 256 -1.34 11.32 -18.15
CA VAL A 256 -0.93 9.96 -17.75
C VAL A 256 -1.13 9.76 -16.26
N GLY A 257 -0.64 10.69 -15.43
CA GLY A 257 -0.82 10.61 -13.97
C GLY A 257 -2.28 10.52 -13.55
N GLN A 258 -3.21 11.17 -14.27
CA GLN A 258 -4.64 11.08 -13.97
C GLN A 258 -5.22 9.67 -14.20
N LEU A 259 -4.85 9.01 -15.31
CA LEU A 259 -5.32 7.65 -15.58
C LEU A 259 -4.64 6.64 -14.66
N LEU A 260 -3.34 6.82 -14.42
CA LEU A 260 -2.58 5.99 -13.49
C LEU A 260 -3.12 6.09 -12.05
N SER A 261 -3.60 7.26 -11.63
CA SER A 261 -4.25 7.45 -10.32
C SER A 261 -5.53 6.62 -10.17
N GLN A 262 -6.20 6.29 -11.28
CA GLN A 262 -7.44 5.51 -11.27
C GLN A 262 -7.16 4.00 -11.24
N SER A 263 -6.12 3.53 -11.94
CA SER A 263 -5.69 2.13 -11.87
C SER A 263 -5.07 1.81 -10.51
N ILE A 264 -4.20 2.68 -10.00
CA ILE A 264 -3.49 2.41 -8.75
C ILE A 264 -4.42 2.34 -7.53
N ALA A 265 -5.53 3.09 -7.55
CA ALA A 265 -6.58 2.97 -6.54
C ALA A 265 -7.30 1.61 -6.59
N THR A 266 -7.28 0.92 -7.73
CA THR A 266 -7.74 -0.46 -7.89
C THR A 266 -6.71 -1.44 -7.32
N GLU A 267 -5.42 -1.29 -7.65
CA GLU A 267 -4.34 -2.13 -7.13
C GLU A 267 -4.28 -2.13 -5.59
N ALA A 268 -4.46 -0.97 -4.95
CA ALA A 268 -4.56 -0.87 -3.49
C ALA A 268 -5.66 -1.76 -2.89
N ARG A 269 -6.79 -1.89 -3.60
CA ARG A 269 -7.91 -2.76 -3.18
C ARG A 269 -7.61 -4.24 -3.42
N GLN A 270 -6.81 -4.55 -4.43
CA GLN A 270 -6.36 -5.92 -4.67
C GLN A 270 -5.38 -6.36 -3.58
N GLN A 271 -4.44 -5.48 -3.21
CA GLN A 271 -3.55 -5.67 -2.06
C GLN A 271 -4.35 -5.93 -0.78
N MET A 272 -5.33 -5.08 -0.48
CA MET A 272 -6.29 -5.26 0.61
C MET A 272 -6.99 -6.63 0.54
N SER A 273 -7.43 -7.06 -0.65
CA SER A 273 -8.16 -8.31 -0.86
C SER A 273 -7.27 -9.53 -0.57
N PHE A 274 -6.02 -9.53 -1.02
CA PHE A 274 -5.08 -10.61 -0.71
C PHE A 274 -4.75 -10.67 0.79
N ARG A 275 -4.72 -9.52 1.48
CA ARG A 275 -4.61 -9.50 2.95
C ARG A 275 -5.81 -10.17 3.63
N GLN A 276 -7.03 -9.89 3.17
CA GLN A 276 -8.25 -10.56 3.66
C GLN A 276 -8.20 -12.08 3.45
N MET A 277 -7.77 -12.51 2.27
CA MET A 277 -7.60 -13.92 1.92
C MET A 277 -6.53 -14.61 2.75
N LEU A 278 -5.51 -13.87 3.24
CA LEU A 278 -4.50 -14.40 4.15
C LEU A 278 -4.92 -14.36 5.63
N GLY A 279 -6.08 -13.78 5.94
CA GLY A 279 -6.51 -13.57 7.33
C GLY A 279 -5.79 -12.42 8.05
N LEU A 280 -5.18 -11.50 7.31
CA LEU A 280 -4.61 -10.26 7.84
C LEU A 280 -5.65 -9.15 7.88
N HIS A 281 -5.38 -8.09 8.66
CA HIS A 281 -6.25 -6.92 8.65
C HIS A 281 -6.22 -6.24 7.26
N PRO A 282 -7.37 -5.98 6.63
CA PRO A 282 -7.46 -5.52 5.24
C PRO A 282 -6.78 -4.17 5.00
N MET A 283 -7.05 -3.18 5.85
CA MET A 283 -6.61 -1.78 5.69
C MET A 283 -5.93 -1.32 6.99
N PRO A 284 -4.67 -1.73 7.23
CA PRO A 284 -4.00 -1.50 8.51
C PRO A 284 -3.40 -0.09 8.65
N VAL A 285 -3.42 0.71 7.58
CA VAL A 285 -2.80 2.05 7.50
C VAL A 285 -3.85 3.12 7.19
N TRP A 286 -3.54 4.38 7.55
CA TRP A 286 -4.35 5.54 7.19
C TRP A 286 -3.95 6.13 5.83
N PHE A 287 -2.70 5.91 5.40
CA PHE A 287 -2.15 6.39 4.14
C PHE A 287 -1.33 5.31 3.43
N GLU A 288 -1.46 5.22 2.11
CA GLU A 288 -0.60 4.36 1.31
C GLU A 288 0.81 4.93 1.17
N THR A 289 1.78 4.04 1.06
CA THR A 289 3.21 4.38 1.06
C THR A 289 3.70 4.56 -0.37
N GLY A 290 4.46 5.63 -0.64
CA GLY A 290 5.20 5.78 -1.90
C GLY A 290 6.66 5.35 -1.76
N ILE A 291 7.21 4.61 -2.73
CA ILE A 291 8.63 4.21 -2.77
C ILE A 291 9.30 4.63 -4.09
N PRO A 292 10.64 4.81 -4.12
CA PRO A 292 11.36 5.12 -5.36
C PRO A 292 11.28 3.98 -6.39
N GLN A 293 11.34 4.32 -7.68
CA GLN A 293 11.32 3.35 -8.78
C GLN A 293 12.42 2.29 -8.66
N SER A 294 13.62 2.67 -8.21
CA SER A 294 14.71 1.71 -7.98
C SER A 294 14.39 0.70 -6.89
N TRP A 295 13.53 1.03 -5.92
CA TRP A 295 13.10 0.07 -4.90
C TRP A 295 12.09 -0.90 -5.50
N ALA A 296 11.04 -0.39 -6.16
CA ALA A 296 10.06 -1.22 -6.86
C ALA A 296 10.73 -2.18 -7.85
N TRP A 297 11.70 -1.69 -8.65
CA TRP A 297 12.46 -2.52 -9.58
C TRP A 297 13.35 -3.55 -8.86
N SER A 298 13.94 -3.22 -7.71
CA SER A 298 14.71 -4.16 -6.90
C SER A 298 13.86 -5.32 -6.38
N TYR A 299 12.60 -5.08 -6.04
CA TYR A 299 11.68 -6.14 -5.61
C TYR A 299 11.13 -6.96 -6.78
N LEU A 300 10.84 -6.32 -7.92
CA LEU A 300 10.22 -6.97 -9.08
C LEU A 300 11.21 -7.82 -9.89
N ALA A 301 12.37 -7.26 -10.25
CA ALA A 301 13.30 -7.88 -11.20
C ALA A 301 13.71 -9.33 -10.84
N PRO A 302 13.98 -9.71 -9.58
CA PRO A 302 14.35 -11.08 -9.20
C PRO A 302 13.29 -12.16 -9.51
N TYR A 303 12.07 -11.77 -9.86
CA TYR A 303 10.99 -12.69 -10.23
C TYR A 303 10.79 -12.81 -11.75
N ILE A 304 11.50 -12.02 -12.56
CA ILE A 304 11.50 -12.15 -14.03
C ILE A 304 12.62 -13.09 -14.47
N SER A 305 12.24 -14.20 -15.09
CA SER A 305 13.18 -15.19 -15.63
C SER A 305 13.82 -14.71 -16.94
N SER A 306 12.99 -14.38 -17.93
CA SER A 306 13.45 -13.96 -19.25
C SER A 306 12.39 -13.12 -19.94
N CYS A 307 12.80 -12.19 -20.79
CA CYS A 307 11.91 -11.43 -21.68
C CYS A 307 12.21 -11.75 -23.15
N PRO A 308 11.26 -11.49 -24.07
CA PRO A 308 11.51 -11.56 -25.51
C PRO A 308 12.81 -10.87 -25.95
N GLU A 309 13.41 -11.37 -27.03
CA GLU A 309 14.62 -10.77 -27.60
C GLU A 309 14.38 -9.29 -27.98
N ASN A 310 15.43 -8.48 -27.84
CA ASN A 310 15.41 -7.03 -28.08
C ASN A 310 14.57 -6.19 -27.10
N THR A 311 14.09 -6.76 -26.00
CA THR A 311 13.50 -5.96 -24.92
C THR A 311 14.57 -5.09 -24.25
N THR A 312 14.35 -3.77 -24.24
CA THR A 312 15.24 -2.79 -23.62
C THR A 312 15.20 -2.89 -22.10
N ARG A 313 16.35 -2.67 -21.46
CA ARG A 313 16.47 -2.62 -20.00
C ARG A 313 15.95 -1.29 -19.46
N LEU A 314 15.34 -1.34 -18.27
CA LEU A 314 15.00 -0.16 -17.49
C LEU A 314 16.26 0.51 -16.94
N ALA A 315 16.18 1.82 -16.70
CA ALA A 315 17.27 2.64 -16.18
C ALA A 315 17.45 2.54 -14.64
N TRP A 316 16.56 1.85 -13.95
CA TRP A 316 16.52 1.83 -12.48
C TRP A 316 17.55 0.88 -11.87
N GLN A 317 18.21 1.34 -10.80
CA GLN A 317 19.17 0.55 -10.04
C GLN A 317 18.49 -0.64 -9.33
N ASN A 318 19.16 -1.79 -9.30
CA ASN A 318 18.83 -2.90 -8.40
C ASN A 318 19.76 -2.87 -7.19
N PHE A 319 19.20 -2.84 -5.99
CA PHE A 319 19.95 -2.88 -4.73
C PHE A 319 20.17 -4.33 -4.27
N PRO A 320 21.21 -4.60 -3.47
CA PRO A 320 21.36 -5.86 -2.76
C PRO A 320 20.13 -6.17 -1.88
N ALA A 321 19.78 -7.44 -1.77
CA ALA A 321 18.66 -7.88 -0.95
C ALA A 321 18.98 -7.76 0.55
N LEU A 322 18.06 -7.20 1.31
CA LEU A 322 18.03 -7.26 2.77
C LEU A 322 17.02 -8.32 3.20
N HIS A 323 17.47 -9.21 4.08
CA HIS A 323 16.71 -10.32 4.62
C HIS A 323 16.42 -10.08 6.10
N VAL A 324 15.14 -10.16 6.46
CA VAL A 324 14.69 -10.13 7.85
C VAL A 324 14.69 -11.55 8.38
N VAL A 325 15.70 -11.88 9.18
CA VAL A 325 15.96 -13.25 9.65
C VAL A 325 14.78 -13.78 10.46
N ASN A 326 14.25 -12.97 11.37
CA ASN A 326 13.11 -13.29 12.23
C ASN A 326 11.81 -12.58 11.78
N GLN A 327 11.58 -12.53 10.46
CA GLN A 327 10.32 -12.03 9.87
C GLN A 327 9.17 -12.88 10.42
N ALA A 328 8.11 -12.23 10.92
CA ALA A 328 6.99 -12.97 11.49
C ALA A 328 6.23 -13.77 10.44
N ASN A 329 5.89 -15.03 10.76
CA ASN A 329 5.09 -15.87 9.88
C ASN A 329 3.59 -15.68 10.14
N PRO A 330 2.81 -15.15 9.18
CA PRO A 330 1.38 -14.94 9.35
C PRO A 330 0.56 -16.23 9.47
N ASN A 331 1.13 -17.40 9.14
CA ASN A 331 0.47 -18.70 9.26
C ASN A 331 0.60 -19.34 10.66
N ARG A 332 1.39 -18.76 11.57
CA ARG A 332 1.50 -19.22 12.97
C ARG A 332 0.45 -18.58 13.87
N PHE A 333 -0.06 -19.33 14.85
CA PHE A 333 -0.92 -18.78 15.90
C PHE A 333 -0.17 -17.72 16.72
N SER A 334 1.09 -17.99 17.06
CA SER A 334 1.99 -17.06 17.74
C SER A 334 3.15 -16.68 16.82
N PRO A 335 3.22 -15.42 16.36
CA PRO A 335 4.34 -14.93 15.57
C PRO A 335 5.66 -14.91 16.36
N ASN A 336 5.61 -14.87 17.70
CA ASN A 336 6.78 -15.00 18.58
C ASN A 336 7.58 -16.30 18.35
N ASP A 337 6.90 -17.37 17.94
CA ASP A 337 7.51 -18.69 17.72
C ASP A 337 8.01 -18.88 16.28
N THR A 338 8.08 -17.80 15.50
CA THR A 338 8.61 -17.87 14.14
C THR A 338 10.11 -18.21 14.19
N ALA A 339 10.49 -19.29 13.50
CA ALA A 339 11.89 -19.66 13.37
C ALA A 339 12.64 -18.68 12.44
N ASP A 340 13.97 -18.62 12.62
CA ASP A 340 14.83 -17.90 11.69
C ASP A 340 14.67 -18.45 10.26
N TYR A 341 14.51 -17.54 9.29
CA TYR A 341 14.31 -17.84 7.87
C TYR A 341 13.11 -18.77 7.58
N GLU A 342 11.99 -18.59 8.29
CA GLU A 342 10.75 -19.31 8.03
C GLU A 342 9.98 -18.77 6.78
N VAL A 343 10.71 -18.71 5.68
CA VAL A 343 10.29 -18.24 4.35
C VAL A 343 10.61 -19.32 3.30
N VAL A 344 9.91 -19.31 2.17
CA VAL A 344 10.05 -20.36 1.14
C VAL A 344 11.39 -20.29 0.40
N GLY A 345 11.99 -19.11 0.32
CA GLY A 345 13.24 -18.89 -0.39
C GLY A 345 14.05 -17.74 0.18
N ASN A 346 15.04 -17.27 -0.58
CA ASN A 346 16.03 -16.28 -0.16
C ASN A 346 15.91 -14.95 -0.91
N ARG A 347 14.80 -14.68 -1.59
CA ARG A 347 14.54 -13.33 -2.14
C ARG A 347 13.72 -12.54 -1.13
N THR A 348 13.90 -11.22 -1.12
CA THR A 348 13.30 -10.29 -0.15
C THR A 348 11.79 -10.45 0.05
N ALA A 349 11.07 -10.81 -1.01
CA ALA A 349 9.61 -10.91 -1.02
C ALA A 349 9.08 -12.35 -1.01
N ASP A 350 9.95 -13.36 -0.87
CA ASP A 350 9.49 -14.74 -0.85
C ASP A 350 8.48 -14.94 0.31
N PRO A 351 7.41 -15.73 0.07
CA PRO A 351 6.33 -15.88 1.03
C PRO A 351 6.79 -16.62 2.27
N ALA A 352 6.09 -16.38 3.36
CA ALA A 352 6.25 -17.15 4.58
C ALA A 352 5.85 -18.60 4.34
N ARG A 353 6.57 -19.55 4.94
CA ARG A 353 6.25 -20.97 4.81
C ARG A 353 4.85 -21.25 5.35
N SER A 354 4.06 -22.05 4.63
CA SER A 354 2.73 -22.46 5.09
C SER A 354 2.70 -23.87 5.67
N ASP A 355 3.78 -24.63 5.59
CA ASP A 355 3.92 -25.98 6.15
C ASP A 355 4.24 -25.95 7.65
N ILE A 356 3.39 -25.25 8.39
CA ILE A 356 3.44 -25.11 9.85
C ILE A 356 2.75 -26.31 10.50
N PRO A 357 3.31 -26.90 11.58
CA PRO A 357 2.64 -27.95 12.34
C PRO A 357 1.21 -27.55 12.72
N ALA A 358 0.27 -28.50 12.68
CA ALA A 358 -1.16 -28.20 12.83
C ALA A 358 -1.52 -27.59 14.19
N ASP A 359 -0.76 -27.91 15.24
CA ASP A 359 -0.85 -27.35 16.59
C ASP A 359 -0.19 -25.98 16.74
N GLU A 360 0.63 -25.57 15.76
CA GLU A 360 1.30 -24.27 15.69
C GLU A 360 0.65 -23.31 14.66
N SER A 361 -0.26 -23.83 13.82
CA SER A 361 -0.90 -23.10 12.73
C SER A 361 -2.16 -22.35 13.18
N CYS A 362 -2.35 -21.14 12.67
CA CYS A 362 -3.58 -20.35 12.89
C CYS A 362 -4.69 -20.60 11.87
N VAL A 363 -4.41 -21.33 10.79
CA VAL A 363 -5.29 -21.40 9.60
C VAL A 363 -6.63 -22.04 9.94
N ASN A 364 -6.61 -23.11 10.73
CA ASN A 364 -7.79 -23.90 11.07
C ASN A 364 -8.32 -23.63 12.49
N LEU A 365 -7.86 -22.55 13.13
CA LEU A 365 -8.37 -22.16 14.44
C LEU A 365 -9.71 -21.45 14.29
N ASN A 366 -10.67 -21.78 15.17
CA ASN A 366 -11.94 -21.08 15.28
C ASN A 366 -11.97 -20.26 16.59
N THR A 367 -10.95 -19.42 16.79
CA THR A 367 -10.81 -18.58 17.98
C THR A 367 -10.48 -17.16 17.57
N THR A 368 -11.38 -16.24 17.91
CA THR A 368 -11.22 -14.81 17.64
C THR A 368 -9.89 -14.30 18.19
N GLY A 369 -9.14 -13.56 17.37
CA GLY A 369 -7.84 -13.03 17.72
C GLY A 369 -6.64 -13.95 17.43
N TYR A 370 -6.87 -15.24 17.19
CA TYR A 370 -5.80 -16.22 16.94
C TYR A 370 -5.93 -16.92 15.59
N ALA A 371 -7.14 -16.96 15.02
CA ALA A 371 -7.38 -17.49 13.68
C ALA A 371 -6.80 -16.58 12.58
N CYS A 372 -6.28 -17.18 11.52
CA CYS A 372 -5.81 -16.51 10.30
C CYS A 372 -6.38 -17.14 9.02
N GLY A 373 -7.55 -17.77 9.12
CA GLY A 373 -8.35 -18.14 7.96
C GLY A 373 -8.81 -16.90 7.18
N PRO A 374 -9.26 -17.05 5.92
CA PRO A 374 -9.82 -15.94 5.16
C PRO A 374 -11.03 -15.30 5.85
N ALA A 375 -11.08 -13.98 5.93
CA ALA A 375 -12.28 -13.25 6.38
C ALA A 375 -12.29 -11.80 5.89
N ILE A 376 -13.46 -11.15 5.99
CA ILE A 376 -13.64 -9.73 5.68
C ILE A 376 -12.68 -8.86 6.52
N ALA A 377 -12.48 -9.20 7.80
CA ALA A 377 -11.47 -8.58 8.64
C ALA A 377 -11.10 -9.49 9.81
N HIS A 378 -9.79 -9.52 10.11
CA HIS A 378 -9.26 -10.06 11.35
C HIS A 378 -8.57 -8.94 12.15
N ASN A 379 -8.58 -9.06 13.47
CA ASN A 379 -7.64 -8.37 14.33
C ASN A 379 -6.98 -9.43 15.21
N ARG A 380 -5.66 -9.49 15.21
CA ARG A 380 -4.93 -10.50 15.98
C ARG A 380 -4.73 -10.01 17.40
N SER A 381 -4.92 -10.89 18.37
CA SER A 381 -4.58 -10.62 19.77
C SER A 381 -3.07 -10.48 19.95
N GLU A 382 -2.31 -11.29 19.22
CA GLU A 382 -0.86 -11.21 19.11
C GLU A 382 -0.49 -10.68 17.70
N PRO A 383 0.06 -9.46 17.59
CA PRO A 383 0.39 -8.88 16.30
C PRO A 383 1.59 -9.61 15.68
N LEU A 384 1.78 -9.50 14.37
CA LEU A 384 2.97 -10.02 13.69
C LEU A 384 4.25 -9.38 14.22
N SER A 385 4.16 -8.10 14.60
CA SER A 385 5.27 -7.39 15.20
C SER A 385 4.80 -6.23 16.07
N PHE A 386 5.72 -5.65 16.82
CA PHE A 386 5.44 -4.53 17.71
C PHE A 386 6.66 -3.61 17.88
N PRO A 387 6.46 -2.34 18.28
CA PRO A 387 7.55 -1.42 18.55
C PRO A 387 8.55 -1.89 19.60
N GLY A 388 9.84 -1.87 19.26
CA GLY A 388 10.91 -2.33 20.12
C GLY A 388 11.25 -3.80 19.97
N LYS A 389 10.55 -4.58 19.12
CA LYS A 389 10.98 -5.92 18.70
C LYS A 389 12.37 -5.84 18.07
N GLN A 390 13.30 -6.69 18.52
CA GLN A 390 14.60 -6.84 17.87
C GLN A 390 14.40 -7.51 16.50
N VAL A 391 14.91 -6.87 15.46
CA VAL A 391 14.84 -7.35 14.08
C VAL A 391 16.25 -7.71 13.64
N ASN A 392 16.48 -9.01 13.45
CA ASN A 392 17.75 -9.56 13.01
C ASN A 392 17.81 -9.49 11.48
N LEU A 393 18.94 -9.01 10.96
CA LEU A 393 19.11 -8.67 9.55
C LEU A 393 20.38 -9.32 9.00
N THR A 394 20.26 -9.83 7.78
CA THR A 394 21.39 -10.19 6.91
C THR A 394 21.19 -9.57 5.54
N TRP A 395 22.24 -9.21 4.83
CA TRP A 395 22.12 -8.63 3.49
C TRP A 395 23.14 -9.17 2.51
N ASP A 396 22.78 -9.15 1.24
CA ASP A 396 23.65 -9.62 0.18
C ASP A 396 24.78 -8.61 -0.10
N ALA A 397 25.92 -9.11 -0.56
CA ALA A 397 26.93 -8.26 -1.17
C ALA A 397 26.45 -7.78 -2.56
N PRO A 398 26.85 -6.58 -3.02
CA PRO A 398 26.60 -6.17 -4.40
C PRO A 398 27.31 -7.09 -5.40
N GLY A 399 26.86 -7.08 -6.64
CA GLY A 399 27.42 -7.88 -7.73
C GLY A 399 26.59 -9.11 -8.12
N GLN A 400 25.41 -9.31 -7.53
CA GLN A 400 24.54 -10.43 -7.86
C GLN A 400 23.80 -10.17 -9.17
N ALA A 401 23.77 -11.16 -10.07
CA ALA A 401 23.01 -11.06 -11.30
C ALA A 401 21.51 -11.28 -11.02
N VAL A 402 20.67 -10.38 -11.52
CA VAL A 402 19.21 -10.38 -11.30
C VAL A 402 18.47 -9.92 -12.55
N GLY A 403 17.14 -10.00 -12.51
CA GLY A 403 16.30 -9.50 -13.58
C GLY A 403 16.23 -10.43 -14.79
N PRO A 404 15.50 -10.00 -15.84
CA PRO A 404 15.34 -10.77 -17.05
C PRO A 404 16.68 -11.21 -17.62
N ASN A 405 16.84 -12.50 -17.91
CA ASN A 405 18.05 -13.07 -18.49
C ASN A 405 19.32 -12.82 -17.64
N ASN A 406 19.18 -12.61 -16.31
CA ASN A 406 20.28 -12.24 -15.41
C ASN A 406 21.07 -11.01 -15.92
N SER A 407 20.35 -10.08 -16.51
CA SER A 407 20.94 -8.99 -17.29
C SER A 407 21.25 -7.73 -16.47
N TYR A 408 20.80 -7.68 -15.21
CA TYR A 408 21.10 -6.62 -14.25
C TYR A 408 22.07 -7.15 -13.19
N VAL A 409 22.80 -6.24 -12.57
CA VAL A 409 23.74 -6.56 -11.49
C VAL A 409 23.41 -5.66 -10.30
N THR A 410 23.20 -6.25 -9.13
CA THR A 410 22.93 -5.48 -7.91
C THR A 410 24.13 -4.60 -7.57
N ALA A 411 23.87 -3.37 -7.16
CA ALA A 411 24.92 -2.41 -6.84
C ALA A 411 24.49 -1.48 -5.71
N THR A 412 25.47 -0.93 -5.00
CA THR A 412 25.28 0.15 -4.03
C THR A 412 26.45 1.13 -4.14
N SER A 413 26.15 2.41 -3.95
CA SER A 413 27.14 3.49 -3.80
C SER A 413 27.26 3.98 -2.36
N ALA A 414 26.48 3.41 -1.45
CA ALA A 414 26.42 3.84 -0.06
C ALA A 414 27.76 3.56 0.65
N GLY A 415 28.04 4.37 1.66
CA GLY A 415 29.11 4.16 2.62
C GLY A 415 28.85 2.98 3.55
N GLN A 416 29.47 3.02 4.74
CA GLN A 416 29.32 1.95 5.72
C GLN A 416 27.89 1.91 6.27
N PRO A 417 27.30 0.73 6.47
CA PRO A 417 25.95 0.58 7.00
C PRO A 417 25.86 1.10 8.45
N GLN A 418 24.96 2.03 8.71
CA GLN A 418 24.82 2.69 10.03
C GLN A 418 23.39 2.70 10.57
N PHE A 419 22.39 2.76 9.69
CA PHE A 419 21.00 2.89 10.08
C PHE A 419 20.11 1.91 9.33
N VAL A 420 18.95 1.64 9.90
CA VAL A 420 17.81 1.03 9.20
C VAL A 420 16.74 2.10 9.04
N ALA A 421 16.45 2.44 7.78
CA ALA A 421 15.34 3.27 7.35
C ALA A 421 14.06 2.44 7.32
N TRP A 422 12.97 2.99 7.86
CA TRP A 422 11.64 2.41 7.89
C TRP A 422 10.69 3.35 7.16
N VAL A 423 10.22 2.93 5.99
CA VAL A 423 9.30 3.69 5.15
C VAL A 423 7.92 3.04 5.21
N ALA A 424 6.97 3.76 5.80
CA ALA A 424 5.56 3.39 5.80
C ALA A 424 4.67 4.62 5.98
N GLN A 425 3.49 4.58 5.37
CA GLN A 425 2.53 5.67 5.32
C GLN A 425 3.19 6.97 4.83
N LEU A 426 3.18 8.01 5.66
CA LEU A 426 3.77 9.31 5.37
C LEU A 426 5.16 9.50 5.99
N ASN A 427 5.70 8.48 6.66
CA ASN A 427 6.86 8.59 7.52
C ASN A 427 8.07 7.83 6.96
N LEU A 428 9.24 8.44 7.12
CA LEU A 428 10.54 7.79 7.07
C LEU A 428 11.16 7.92 8.46
N THR A 429 11.35 6.80 9.13
CA THR A 429 11.96 6.75 10.46
C THR A 429 13.27 5.99 10.40
N TYR A 430 14.28 6.44 11.14
CA TYR A 430 15.57 5.75 11.21
C TYR A 430 15.79 5.16 12.59
N THR A 431 16.50 4.03 12.61
CA THR A 431 16.95 3.35 13.84
C THR A 431 18.42 2.96 13.66
N PRO A 432 19.24 2.98 14.73
CA PRO A 432 20.63 2.56 14.64
C PRO A 432 20.74 1.08 14.26
N LEU A 433 21.64 0.75 13.33
CA LEU A 433 22.00 -0.62 13.00
C LEU A 433 23.18 -1.06 13.86
N THR A 434 23.02 -2.15 14.60
CA THR A 434 24.13 -2.79 15.33
C THR A 434 24.72 -3.89 14.47
N ILE A 435 25.95 -3.70 13.99
CA ILE A 435 26.68 -4.69 13.19
C ILE A 435 27.20 -5.81 14.10
N THR A 436 26.89 -7.06 13.77
CA THR A 436 27.31 -8.25 14.52
C THR A 436 28.29 -9.13 13.75
N GLY A 437 28.45 -8.92 12.46
CA GLY A 437 29.31 -9.70 11.58
C GLY A 437 29.38 -9.11 10.16
N GLU A 438 30.01 -9.85 9.25
CA GLU A 438 30.02 -9.49 7.83
C GLU A 438 28.60 -9.59 7.28
N ASN A 439 28.08 -8.46 6.78
CA ASN A 439 26.73 -8.32 6.29
C ASN A 439 25.62 -8.85 7.21
N SER A 440 25.83 -8.74 8.53
CA SER A 440 24.85 -9.15 9.53
C SER A 440 24.77 -8.14 10.67
N GLY A 441 23.56 -7.96 11.20
CA GLY A 441 23.31 -7.04 12.29
C GLY A 441 21.89 -7.15 12.81
N TYR A 442 21.53 -6.23 13.69
CA TYR A 442 20.15 -6.09 14.15
C TYR A 442 19.80 -4.63 14.41
N THR A 443 18.50 -4.36 14.42
CA THR A 443 17.92 -3.10 14.87
C THR A 443 16.69 -3.38 15.73
N TYR A 444 15.99 -2.34 16.18
CA TYR A 444 14.71 -2.44 16.87
C TYR A 444 13.63 -1.73 16.07
N GLN A 445 12.45 -2.32 15.92
CA GLN A 445 11.32 -1.67 15.26
C GLN A 445 11.00 -0.33 15.96
N PRO A 446 10.84 0.79 15.24
CA PRO A 446 10.53 2.07 15.86
C PRO A 446 9.09 2.13 16.38
N ALA A 447 8.86 2.90 17.44
CA ALA A 447 7.54 3.27 17.94
C ALA A 447 6.97 4.50 17.25
N SER A 448 7.24 4.71 15.96
CA SER A 448 6.78 5.91 15.25
C SER A 448 5.27 5.93 15.04
N GLU A 449 4.69 7.12 15.10
CA GLU A 449 3.28 7.40 14.77
C GLU A 449 3.21 8.38 13.58
N VAL A 450 2.17 8.27 12.75
CA VAL A 450 1.88 9.25 11.68
C VAL A 450 1.18 10.47 12.27
N TYR A 451 0.12 10.20 13.02
CA TYR A 451 -0.62 11.12 13.88
C TYR A 451 -0.84 10.44 15.23
N GLU A 452 -1.15 11.20 16.27
CA GLU A 452 -1.47 10.64 17.59
C GLU A 452 -2.51 9.51 17.49
N GLY A 453 -2.13 8.30 17.91
CA GLY A 453 -2.95 7.10 17.85
C GLY A 453 -2.92 6.29 16.54
N ASP A 454 -2.12 6.70 15.55
CA ASP A 454 -1.88 5.96 14.29
C ASP A 454 -0.44 5.42 14.23
N PRO A 455 -0.23 4.13 14.56
CA PRO A 455 1.08 3.51 14.45
C PRO A 455 1.59 3.55 13.01
N ALA A 456 2.79 4.09 12.79
CA ALA A 456 3.35 4.18 11.44
C ALA A 456 3.66 2.80 10.84
N MET A 457 4.01 1.81 11.67
CA MET A 457 4.32 0.44 11.24
C MET A 457 3.16 -0.51 11.56
N ASN A 458 2.23 -0.67 10.60
CA ASN A 458 1.10 -1.58 10.70
C ASN A 458 0.74 -2.12 9.30
N GLY A 459 1.13 -3.36 8.98
CA GLY A 459 1.03 -3.93 7.63
C GLY A 459 2.39 -4.24 6.98
N THR A 460 2.45 -4.19 5.65
CA THR A 460 3.67 -4.47 4.90
C THR A 460 4.43 -3.16 4.65
N ALA A 461 5.59 -3.00 5.29
CA ALA A 461 6.43 -1.82 5.23
C ALA A 461 7.74 -2.09 4.44
N PHE A 462 8.41 -1.01 4.04
CA PHE A 462 9.69 -1.09 3.34
C PHE A 462 10.82 -0.69 4.28
N ILE A 463 11.90 -1.46 4.28
CA ILE A 463 13.08 -1.18 5.08
C ILE A 463 14.33 -1.13 4.20
N ALA A 464 15.28 -0.29 4.57
CA ALA A 464 16.56 -0.20 3.90
C ALA A 464 17.68 -0.05 4.93
N ILE A 465 18.82 -0.72 4.71
CA ILE A 465 20.04 -0.35 5.42
C ILE A 465 20.63 0.87 4.71
N THR A 466 20.95 1.91 5.47
CA THR A 466 21.54 3.14 4.95
C THR A 466 22.83 3.53 5.67
N ASP A 467 23.66 4.31 4.98
CA ASP A 467 24.88 4.91 5.54
C ASP A 467 24.65 6.24 6.27
N SER A 468 23.44 6.81 6.13
CA SER A 468 23.02 8.10 6.66
C SER A 468 21.52 8.15 6.93
N ASP A 469 21.10 9.07 7.80
CA ASP A 469 19.74 9.29 8.28
C ASP A 469 19.13 10.59 7.73
N LEU A 470 19.13 10.73 6.40
CA LEU A 470 18.61 11.93 5.72
C LEU A 470 17.15 12.21 6.05
N PHE A 471 16.83 13.47 6.36
CA PHE A 471 15.44 13.89 6.47
C PHE A 471 14.79 13.97 5.08
N LEU A 472 13.88 13.04 4.80
CA LEU A 472 13.11 12.99 3.56
C LEU A 472 11.61 12.87 3.86
N THR A 473 10.81 13.19 2.86
CA THR A 473 9.35 13.13 2.85
C THR A 473 8.92 12.23 1.69
N PRO A 474 7.64 11.82 1.63
CA PRO A 474 7.13 11.02 0.51
C PRO A 474 7.45 11.64 -0.87
N PHE A 475 7.44 12.98 -0.99
CA PHE A 475 7.69 13.68 -2.25
C PHE A 475 9.16 13.72 -2.68
N ASN A 476 10.13 13.51 -1.79
CA ASN A 476 11.57 13.55 -2.16
C ASN A 476 12.33 12.29 -1.72
N LEU A 477 11.61 11.20 -1.46
CA LEU A 477 12.17 9.96 -0.95
C LEU A 477 13.22 9.34 -1.89
N SER A 478 13.13 9.56 -3.21
CA SER A 478 14.12 9.05 -4.18
C SER A 478 15.55 9.53 -3.93
N MET A 479 15.73 10.63 -3.19
CA MET A 479 17.04 11.10 -2.74
C MET A 479 17.76 10.13 -1.79
N ILE A 480 17.06 9.11 -1.26
CA ILE A 480 17.66 8.07 -0.42
C ILE A 480 18.53 7.09 -1.22
N ASN A 481 18.28 6.92 -2.53
CA ASN A 481 18.89 5.86 -3.34
C ASN A 481 20.44 5.79 -3.25
N PRO A 482 21.19 6.91 -3.31
CA PRO A 482 22.65 6.87 -3.20
C PRO A 482 23.18 6.33 -1.85
N HIS A 483 22.32 6.32 -0.84
CA HIS A 483 22.61 5.98 0.56
C HIS A 483 22.12 4.59 0.96
N VAL A 484 21.45 3.86 0.06
CA VAL A 484 20.93 2.52 0.31
C VAL A 484 22.03 1.46 0.11
N VAL A 485 22.32 0.71 1.17
CA VAL A 485 23.21 -0.46 1.17
C VAL A 485 22.45 -1.70 0.68
N ALA A 486 21.26 -1.96 1.22
CA ALA A 486 20.42 -3.10 0.88
C ALA A 486 18.93 -2.80 1.16
N LEU A 487 18.02 -3.47 0.43
CA LEU A 487 16.56 -3.23 0.46
C LEU A 487 15.75 -4.46 0.87
N GLY A 488 14.75 -4.24 1.75
CA GLY A 488 14.00 -5.27 2.44
C GLY A 488 12.51 -4.94 2.56
N LEU A 489 11.69 -5.99 2.75
CA LEU A 489 10.29 -5.86 3.15
C LEU A 489 10.13 -6.34 4.59
N TYR A 490 9.27 -5.65 5.35
CA TYR A 490 8.97 -5.98 6.72
C TYR A 490 7.47 -6.16 6.93
N GLN A 491 7.05 -7.28 7.52
CA GLN A 491 5.66 -7.50 7.90
C GLN A 491 5.45 -7.16 9.37
N ALA A 492 4.58 -6.18 9.60
CA ALA A 492 4.07 -5.75 10.89
C ALA A 492 2.53 -5.84 10.92
N GLY A 493 1.96 -5.51 12.08
CA GLY A 493 0.51 -5.42 12.28
C GLY A 493 -0.07 -6.58 13.06
#